data_AF-A0A243S2X2-F1
#
_entry.id   AF-A0A243S2X2-F1
#
_cell.length_a   1.000
_cell.length_b   1.000
_cell.length_c   1.000
_cell.angle_alpha   90.00
_cell.angle_beta   90.00
_cell.angle_gamma   90.00
#
_symmetry.space_group_name_H-M   'P 1'
#
loop_
_entity.id
_entity.type
_entity.pdbx_description
1 polymer ?
#
loop_
_entity_poly.entity_id
_entity_poly.type
_entity_poly.pdbx_seq_one_letter_code
_entity_poly.pdbx_strand_id
1 'polypeptide(L)' 'LPPAVGEVGELVAGGVVSGELVAAAGPDLHLATGGGVVVLDTRLMSGWGLVPAGSAELTVPIREFKEEVGVQDGLF' A
#
# COMPACT_ATOMS: atom_id res chain seq x y z
N LEU A 1 -6.14 -7.20 -10.28
CA LEU A 1 -6.07 -6.96 -8.82
C LEU A 1 -7.17 -5.97 -8.47
N PRO A 2 -7.81 -6.06 -7.29
CA PRO A 2 -8.72 -5.01 -6.83
C PRO A 2 -8.02 -3.64 -6.85
N PRO A 3 -8.74 -2.54 -7.10
CA PRO A 3 -8.17 -1.20 -6.96
C PRO A 3 -7.59 -1.00 -5.57
N ALA A 4 -6.46 -0.29 -5.50
CA ALA A 4 -5.92 0.14 -4.22
C ALA A 4 -6.86 1.16 -3.56
N VAL A 5 -7.01 1.06 -2.24
CA VAL A 5 -7.86 1.96 -1.45
C VAL A 5 -7.07 3.15 -0.87
N GLY A 6 -5.74 3.08 -0.92
CA GLY A 6 -4.85 4.13 -0.45
C GLY A 6 -3.38 3.74 -0.51
N GLU A 7 -2.53 4.66 -0.06
CA GLU A 7 -1.08 4.49 0.06
C GLU A 7 -0.61 4.73 1.49
N VAL A 8 0.49 4.06 1.88
CA VAL A 8 1.19 4.35 3.12
C VAL A 8 1.84 5.73 3.01
N GLY A 9 1.45 6.65 3.90
CA GLY A 9 2.00 8.01 3.89
C GLY A 9 3.41 8.09 4.50
N GLU A 10 3.66 7.31 5.55
CA GLU A 10 4.96 7.23 6.22
C GLU A 10 5.11 5.94 7.02
N LEU A 11 6.36 5.51 7.25
CA LEU A 11 6.69 4.45 8.21
C LEU A 11 7.12 5.07 9.53
N VAL A 12 6.43 4.72 10.61
CA VAL A 12 6.67 5.24 11.96
C VAL A 12 7.21 4.17 12.89
N ALA A 13 8.03 4.56 13.87
CA ALA A 13 8.56 3.63 14.86
C ALA A 13 7.43 2.88 15.59
N GLY A 14 7.52 1.55 15.64
CA GLY A 14 6.49 0.69 16.23
C GLY A 14 5.25 0.48 15.34
N GLY A 15 5.18 1.09 14.15
CA GLY A 15 4.14 0.84 13.17
C GLY A 15 4.33 -0.49 12.45
N VAL A 16 3.22 -1.05 11.95
CA VAL A 16 3.15 -2.31 11.22
C VAL A 16 2.43 -2.07 9.89
N VAL A 17 3.02 -2.63 8.83
CA VAL A 17 2.39 -2.79 7.52
C VAL A 17 2.54 -4.25 7.14
N SER A 18 1.46 -5.01 7.16
CA SER A 18 1.45 -6.41 6.73
C SER A 18 0.25 -6.75 5.86
N GLY A 19 0.49 -7.66 4.93
CA GLY A 19 -0.47 -8.12 3.94
C GLY A 19 0.19 -9.06 2.94
N GLU A 20 -0.59 -9.65 2.06
CA GLU A 20 -0.08 -10.47 0.97
C GLU A 20 0.45 -9.55 -0.15
N LEU A 21 1.69 -9.76 -0.61
CA LEU A 21 2.23 -9.04 -1.75
C LEU A 21 1.58 -9.58 -3.04
N VAL A 22 0.66 -8.79 -3.62
CA VAL A 22 -0.13 -9.20 -4.79
C VAL A 22 0.35 -8.59 -6.11
N ALA A 23 1.14 -7.50 -6.06
CA ALA A 23 1.86 -6.95 -7.20
C ALA A 23 3.03 -6.07 -6.79
N ALA A 24 3.94 -5.86 -7.75
CA ALA A 24 4.95 -4.81 -7.72
C ALA A 24 4.90 -4.05 -9.05
N ALA A 25 4.85 -2.72 -8.99
CA ALA A 25 4.82 -1.85 -10.16
C ALA A 25 5.80 -0.68 -9.96
N GLY A 26 6.96 -0.75 -10.62
CA GLY A 26 8.04 0.20 -10.34
C GLY A 26 8.45 0.13 -8.86
N PRO A 27 8.49 1.27 -8.13
CA PRO A 27 8.80 1.27 -6.71
C PRO A 27 7.64 0.84 -5.80
N ASP A 28 6.44 0.58 -6.34
CA ASP A 28 5.22 0.41 -5.55
C ASP A 28 4.91 -1.07 -5.31
N LEU A 29 4.80 -1.46 -4.04
CA LEU A 29 4.33 -2.78 -3.60
C LEU A 29 2.84 -2.70 -3.28
N HIS A 30 2.05 -3.62 -3.83
CA HIS A 30 0.63 -3.71 -3.57
C HIS A 30 0.38 -4.84 -2.58
N LEU A 31 -0.13 -4.48 -1.40
CA LEU A 31 -0.37 -5.40 -0.30
C LEU A 31 -1.87 -5.61 -0.12
N ALA A 32 -2.35 -6.84 -0.28
CA ALA A 32 -3.71 -7.19 0.10
C ALA A 32 -3.80 -7.30 1.63
N THR A 33 -4.58 -6.41 2.23
CA THR A 33 -4.84 -6.32 3.67
C THR A 33 -6.29 -6.71 3.98
N GLY A 34 -6.66 -6.78 5.26
CA GLY A 34 -8.06 -6.98 5.66
C GLY A 34 -9.02 -5.87 5.21
N GLY A 35 -8.51 -4.66 4.91
CA GLY A 35 -9.29 -3.50 4.49
C GLY A 35 -9.25 -3.21 2.99
N GLY A 36 -8.56 -4.04 2.19
CA GLY A 36 -8.35 -3.81 0.76
C GLY A 36 -6.87 -3.77 0.37
N VAL A 37 -6.59 -3.40 -0.89
CA VAL A 37 -5.21 -3.29 -1.37
C VAL A 37 -4.64 -1.93 -0.98
N VAL A 38 -3.48 -1.91 -0.33
CA VAL A 38 -2.75 -0.69 0.04
C VAL A 38 -1.40 -0.67 -0.69
N VAL A 39 -1.00 0.51 -1.16
CA VAL A 39 0.29 0.70 -1.83
C VAL A 39 1.37 1.11 -0.81
N LEU A 40 2.51 0.42 -0.86
CA LEU A 40 3.73 0.78 -0.14
C LEU A 40 4.83 1.15 -1.14
N ASP A 41 5.24 2.40 -1.12
CA ASP A 41 6.40 2.87 -1.88
C ASP A 41 7.70 2.39 -1.22
N THR A 42 8.48 1.59 -1.96
CA THR A 42 9.77 1.06 -1.48
C THR A 42 10.79 2.13 -1.10
N ARG A 43 10.63 3.38 -1.56
CA ARG A 43 11.48 4.51 -1.14
C ARG A 43 11.29 4.87 0.33
N LEU A 44 10.10 4.64 0.89
CA LEU A 44 9.83 4.79 2.32
C LEU A 44 10.56 3.76 3.17
N MET A 45 10.96 2.62 2.58
CA MET A 45 11.54 1.48 3.28
C MET A 45 13.04 1.63 3.55
N SER A 46 13.64 2.79 3.30
CA SER A 46 15.05 3.03 3.61
C SER A 46 15.31 2.80 5.11
N GLY A 47 16.13 1.80 5.45
CA GLY A 47 16.40 1.40 6.85
C GLY A 47 15.38 0.42 7.44
N TRP A 48 14.40 -0.05 6.66
CA TRP A 48 13.40 -1.03 7.04
C TRP A 48 13.59 -2.35 6.27
N GLY A 49 13.24 -3.47 6.91
CA GLY A 49 13.27 -4.79 6.30
C GLY A 49 11.88 -5.41 6.23
N LEU A 50 11.64 -6.23 5.20
CA LEU A 50 10.44 -7.06 5.13
C LEU A 50 10.68 -8.36 5.90
N VAL A 51 9.69 -8.76 6.68
CA VAL A 51 9.68 -10.03 7.40
C VAL A 51 8.37 -10.77 7.14
N PRO A 52 8.35 -12.11 7.20
CA PRO A 52 7.10 -12.85 7.13
C PRO A 52 6.14 -12.42 8.25
N ALA A 53 4.89 -12.14 7.91
CA ALA A 53 3.84 -11.75 8.84
C ALA A 53 2.73 -12.81 8.87
N GLY A 54 2.25 -13.16 10.07
CA GLY A 54 1.18 -14.15 10.25
C GLY A 54 -0.24 -13.59 10.16
N SER A 55 -0.39 -12.26 10.21
CA SER A 55 -1.66 -11.54 10.16
C SER A 55 -1.50 -10.26 9.35
N ALA A 56 -2.58 -9.83 8.68
CA ALA A 56 -2.67 -8.53 8.05
C ALA A 56 -3.02 -7.46 9.10
N GLU A 57 -2.14 -6.48 9.28
CA GLU A 57 -2.23 -5.40 10.24
C GLU A 57 -1.67 -4.12 9.61
N LEU A 58 -2.35 -3.01 9.87
CA LEU A 58 -2.00 -1.71 9.33
C LEU A 58 -2.19 -0.66 10.42
N THR A 59 -1.08 -0.15 10.96
CA THR A 59 -1.08 0.81 12.08
C THR A 59 -0.34 2.10 11.75
N VAL A 60 0.06 2.27 10.48
CA VAL A 60 0.72 3.47 9.97
C VAL A 60 -0.31 4.43 9.34
N PRO A 61 0.04 5.72 9.20
CA PRO A 61 -0.81 6.67 8.48
C PRO A 61 -1.05 6.23 7.03
N ILE A 62 -2.33 6.16 6.65
CA ILE A 62 -2.76 5.86 5.28
C ILE A 62 -3.36 7.11 4.67
N ARG A 63 -2.93 7.41 3.45
CA ARG A 63 -3.59 8.38 2.60
C ARG A 63 -4.57 7.64 1.70
N GLU A 64 -5.86 7.78 2.01
CA GLU A 64 -6.92 7.17 1.22
C GLU A 64 -6.95 7.75 -0.19
N PHE A 65 -7.12 6.87 -1.17
CA PHE A 65 -7.49 7.28 -2.51
C PHE A 65 -8.98 7.59 -2.48
N LYS A 66 -9.33 8.82 -2.83
CA LYS A 66 -10.74 9.14 -3.09
C LYS A 66 -11.16 8.31 -4.30
N GLU A 67 -12.37 7.75 -4.29
CA GLU A 67 -12.98 7.28 -5.52
C GLU A 67 -13.07 8.48 -6.47
N GLU A 68 -12.09 8.62 -7.36
CA GLU A 68 -12.24 9.52 -8.48
C GLU A 68 -13.32 8.89 -9.37
N VAL A 69 -14.55 9.42 -9.25
CA VAL A 69 -15.54 9.36 -10.33
C VAL A 69 -15.02 10.26 -11.46
N GLY A 70 -13.88 9.86 -12.02
CA GLY A 70 -13.17 10.55 -13.08
C GLY A 70 -12.79 9.46 -14.06
N VAL A 71 -13.64 9.27 -15.07
CA VAL A 71 -13.23 8.55 -16.27
C VAL A 71 -11.97 9.26 -16.76
N GLN A 72 -10.83 8.58 -16.68
CA GLN A 72 -9.64 8.99 -17.42
C GLN A 72 -9.99 8.82 -18.90
N ASP A 73 -10.68 9.81 -19.47
CA ASP A 73 -10.90 9.90 -20.91
C ASP A 73 -9.52 9.96 -21.53
N GLY A 74 -9.17 8.85 -22.17
CA GLY A 74 -7.80 8.44 -22.44
C GLY A 74 -6.95 9.54 -23.05
N LEU A 75 -5.71 9.64 -22.57
CA LEU A 75 -4.64 10.23 -23.35
C LEU A 75 -4.16 9.17 -24.36
N PHE A 76 -4.99 8.86 -25.36
CA PHE A 76 -4.65 8.39 -26.71
C PHE A 76 -5.85 8.56 -27.63
#